data_AF-A0A3Q3NRJ2-F1
#
_entry.id   AF-A0A3Q3NRJ2-F1
#
_cell.length_a   1.000
_cell.length_b   1.000
_cell.length_c   1.000
_cell.angle_alpha   90.00
_cell.angle_beta   90.00
_cell.angle_gamma   90.00
#
_symmetry.space_group_name_H-M   'P 1'
#
loop_
_entity.id
_entity.type
_entity.pdbx_description
1 polymer ?
#
loop_
_entity_poly.entity_id
_entity_poly.type
_entity_poly.pdbx_seq_one_letter_code
_entity_poly.pdbx_strand_id
1 'polypeptide(L)'
;AGSVAPSPSVSRRPPPSQNSTLHRPLSDRDQPALNQDSLSSDGSCYTELSAGPQSYVERLRSEEAGSEGVNPLNVEDGVVFFSPVVETVSAFKPSRYQSPLMPKENKPLEVSILRRVKELLAEVDPKTAAKHITMADCKVARILEVTPEVQRMMGVSSGMELLTLPHGQQLRLDLLERFHTMATMLAVDVLGCTGSTDERAGLLHRLIQIAAELKSTMGNMFGFAAVMRALELPQVSRLEQTWTALRQRHTEGAILYEKTLRPFMKSLNDGRESCPLSSTTFPHVLPLLSLLEKSVAVGEGAEPWETVEAGVDVVMFHLGAARTIAQLGGIYRSNTESRLQGFQEQPEVLELFLTDFQMRLLWGSRGAEENQALRYAKFEQVLTALSNKLEPPVR
;
A
#
# COMPACT_ATOMS: atom_id res chain seq x y z
N ALA A 1 20.45 40.82 -66.82
CA ALA A 1 21.90 40.62 -66.76
C ALA A 1 22.17 39.30 -66.07
N GLY A 2 23.07 38.46 -66.60
CA GLY A 2 23.45 37.21 -65.96
C GLY A 2 24.93 36.92 -66.21
N SER A 3 25.62 36.44 -65.18
CA SER A 3 26.94 35.79 -65.23
C SER A 3 27.12 35.06 -63.88
N VAL A 4 27.23 33.73 -63.87
CA VAL A 4 28.49 32.94 -63.85
C VAL A 4 29.01 32.69 -62.41
N ALA A 5 29.44 31.44 -62.17
CA ALA A 5 29.83 30.82 -60.90
C ALA A 5 31.34 31.07 -60.57
N PRO A 6 32.10 30.30 -59.73
CA PRO A 6 31.77 29.16 -58.83
C PRO A 6 32.50 29.16 -57.44
N SER A 7 32.47 27.99 -56.76
CA SER A 7 33.21 27.51 -55.56
C SER A 7 34.76 27.66 -55.64
N PRO A 8 35.61 27.33 -54.63
CA PRO A 8 35.65 26.13 -53.74
C PRO A 8 35.92 26.49 -52.24
N SER A 9 36.44 25.69 -51.27
CA SER A 9 37.10 24.36 -51.21
C SER A 9 37.02 23.71 -49.80
N VAL A 10 37.47 22.45 -49.65
CA VAL A 10 37.68 21.69 -48.39
C VAL A 10 39.18 21.43 -48.16
N SER A 11 39.72 21.42 -46.91
CA SER A 11 40.72 20.42 -46.44
C SER A 11 41.28 20.54 -44.99
N ARG A 12 41.21 19.40 -44.28
CA ARG A 12 42.23 18.70 -43.44
C ARG A 12 42.97 19.36 -42.22
N ARG A 13 42.76 18.72 -41.04
CA ARG A 13 43.70 18.45 -39.91
C ARG A 13 44.91 17.57 -40.37
N PRO A 14 46.02 17.29 -39.59
CA PRO A 14 46.15 17.21 -38.11
C PRO A 14 47.50 17.80 -37.53
N PRO A 15 48.27 17.26 -36.52
CA PRO A 15 48.93 18.05 -35.44
C PRO A 15 50.47 17.74 -35.30
N PRO A 16 51.15 17.48 -34.14
CA PRO A 16 51.18 18.04 -32.75
C PRO A 16 52.62 18.40 -32.20
N SER A 17 52.74 19.08 -31.04
CA SER A 17 53.87 19.02 -30.03
C SER A 17 53.63 20.07 -28.90
N GLN A 18 53.85 19.90 -27.58
CA GLN A 18 54.98 19.43 -26.72
C GLN A 18 56.20 20.39 -26.71
N ASN A 19 56.88 20.80 -25.62
CA ASN A 19 56.83 20.58 -24.14
C ASN A 19 57.33 21.89 -23.41
N SER A 20 57.22 22.09 -22.09
CA SER A 20 58.29 21.84 -21.06
C SER A 20 57.85 22.46 -19.71
N THR A 21 57.61 21.78 -18.57
CA THR A 21 58.47 21.10 -17.54
C THR A 21 59.05 21.98 -16.40
N LEU A 22 59.28 21.30 -15.24
CA LEU A 22 59.95 21.72 -13.97
C LEU A 22 59.01 22.33 -12.88
N HIS A 23 59.00 21.92 -11.59
CA HIS A 23 59.79 20.94 -10.78
C HIS A 23 58.93 20.24 -9.67
N ARG A 24 59.40 19.08 -9.17
CA ARG A 24 58.93 18.27 -7.99
C ARG A 24 59.92 18.45 -6.82
N PRO A 25 59.63 18.15 -5.51
CA PRO A 25 59.60 16.78 -4.89
C PRO A 25 58.41 16.58 -3.87
N LEU A 26 57.76 15.41 -3.69
CA LEU A 26 58.12 14.09 -3.11
C LEU A 26 57.96 13.91 -1.58
N SER A 27 57.08 12.98 -1.22
CA SER A 27 57.11 11.95 -0.14
C SER A 27 55.92 11.01 -0.47
N ASP A 28 56.06 9.84 -1.11
CA ASP A 28 56.64 8.56 -0.61
C ASP A 28 56.10 8.19 0.79
N ARG A 29 55.46 7.03 1.04
CA ARG A 29 55.38 5.72 0.35
C ARG A 29 53.92 5.17 0.43
N ASP A 30 53.48 4.04 -0.14
CA ASP A 30 54.14 2.90 -0.82
C ASP A 30 53.18 2.21 -1.86
N GLN A 31 53.38 0.93 -2.19
CA GLN A 31 52.68 0.07 -3.18
C GLN A 31 51.88 -1.11 -2.52
N PRO A 32 51.12 -2.00 -3.24
CA PRO A 32 51.10 -2.28 -4.68
C PRO A 32 49.70 -2.38 -5.35
N ALA A 33 49.66 -2.90 -6.58
CA ALA A 33 48.55 -2.79 -7.53
C ALA A 33 47.89 -4.13 -7.92
N LEU A 34 46.80 -4.01 -8.70
CA LEU A 34 46.15 -5.03 -9.55
C LEU A 34 45.41 -6.20 -8.86
N ASN A 35 44.08 -6.15 -8.86
CA ASN A 35 43.32 -6.71 -9.99
C ASN A 35 41.89 -6.15 -10.05
N GLN A 36 41.40 -5.92 -11.28
CA GLN A 36 39.98 -5.82 -11.55
C GLN A 36 39.44 -7.23 -11.76
N ASP A 37 38.41 -7.62 -11.01
CA ASP A 37 37.41 -8.54 -11.52
C ASP A 37 36.03 -7.92 -11.29
N SER A 38 35.29 -7.80 -12.38
CA SER A 38 33.98 -7.12 -12.41
C SER A 38 32.90 -8.09 -11.96
N LEU A 39 32.38 -7.92 -10.74
CA LEU A 39 31.17 -8.59 -10.31
C LEU A 39 29.97 -7.65 -10.43
N SER A 40 28.95 -8.12 -11.15
CA SER A 40 27.71 -7.43 -11.43
C SER A 40 26.97 -7.05 -10.15
N SER A 41 26.63 -5.77 -10.02
CA SER A 41 25.70 -5.29 -8.99
C SER A 41 24.28 -5.72 -9.38
N ASP A 42 23.85 -6.88 -8.89
CA ASP A 42 22.47 -7.34 -8.96
C ASP A 42 21.77 -6.97 -7.64
N GLY A 43 20.94 -5.94 -7.70
CA GLY A 43 20.53 -5.16 -6.52
C GLY A 43 19.41 -5.79 -5.70
N SER A 44 19.73 -6.66 -4.75
CA SER A 44 18.83 -7.03 -3.65
C SER A 44 19.08 -6.15 -2.42
N CYS A 45 18.35 -5.04 -2.32
CA CYS A 45 18.54 -4.01 -1.27
C CYS A 45 18.16 -4.46 0.15
N TYR A 46 17.67 -5.70 0.35
CA TYR A 46 17.23 -6.24 1.65
C TYR A 46 18.15 -7.33 2.22
N THR A 47 19.16 -7.76 1.46
CA THR A 47 20.15 -8.76 1.90
C THR A 47 21.42 -8.14 2.50
N GLU A 48 21.62 -6.82 2.38
CA GLU A 48 22.64 -6.13 3.17
C GLU A 48 22.18 -6.02 4.63
N LEU A 49 22.63 -6.97 5.44
CA LEU A 49 22.61 -6.90 6.90
C LEU A 49 23.56 -5.78 7.39
N SER A 50 23.18 -4.52 7.13
CA SER A 50 23.63 -3.40 7.92
C SER A 50 23.37 -3.73 9.40
N ALA A 51 24.33 -3.45 10.27
CA ALA A 51 24.24 -3.76 11.69
C ALA A 51 23.04 -3.04 12.34
N GLY A 52 21.91 -3.72 12.38
CA GLY A 52 20.66 -3.20 12.92
C GLY A 52 20.65 -3.14 14.45
N PRO A 53 19.66 -2.45 15.05
CA PRO A 53 19.48 -2.48 16.50
C PRO A 53 19.25 -3.92 16.99
N GLN A 54 19.71 -4.18 18.22
CA GLN A 54 19.81 -5.52 18.82
C GLN A 54 18.58 -6.42 18.59
N SER A 55 18.86 -7.66 18.20
CA SER A 55 17.88 -8.75 18.14
C SER A 55 17.11 -8.86 19.47
N TYR A 56 15.86 -9.35 19.42
CA TYR A 56 15.12 -9.68 20.64
C TYR A 56 15.93 -10.60 21.58
N VAL A 57 16.69 -11.55 21.01
CA VAL A 57 17.58 -12.45 21.76
C VAL A 57 18.78 -11.71 22.38
N GLU A 58 19.29 -10.66 21.73
CA GLU A 58 20.37 -9.82 22.29
C GLU A 58 19.86 -8.86 23.35
N ARG A 59 18.63 -8.35 23.22
CA ARG A 59 17.97 -7.55 24.26
C ARG A 59 17.76 -8.37 25.53
N LEU A 60 17.17 -9.57 25.42
CA LEU A 60 17.03 -10.49 26.55
C LEU A 60 18.38 -10.83 27.21
N ARG A 61 19.42 -11.13 26.42
CA ARG A 61 20.77 -11.37 26.97
C ARG A 61 21.40 -10.14 27.63
N SER A 62 21.07 -8.94 27.17
CA SER A 62 21.54 -7.68 27.77
C SER A 62 20.81 -7.38 29.09
N GLU A 63 19.54 -7.75 29.20
CA GLU A 63 18.75 -7.69 30.44
C GLU A 63 19.23 -8.74 31.45
N GLU A 64 19.51 -9.98 31.02
CA GLU A 64 20.12 -11.02 31.85
C GLU A 64 21.52 -10.59 32.36
N ALA A 65 22.38 -10.06 31.48
CA ALA A 65 23.72 -9.60 31.84
C ALA A 65 23.71 -8.35 32.76
N GLY A 66 22.61 -7.59 32.79
CA GLY A 66 22.41 -6.49 33.74
C GLY A 66 21.95 -6.92 35.13
N SER A 67 21.64 -8.21 35.35
CA SER A 67 21.01 -8.72 36.57
C SER A 67 21.96 -9.37 37.59
N GLU A 68 23.25 -9.53 37.26
CA GLU A 68 24.27 -10.02 38.19
C GLU A 68 24.67 -8.97 39.25
N GLY A 69 23.76 -8.67 40.19
CA GLY A 69 24.08 -7.76 41.30
C GLY A 69 22.96 -7.35 42.25
N VAL A 70 21.69 -7.75 42.01
CA VAL A 70 20.55 -7.28 42.84
C VAL A 70 20.18 -8.33 43.91
N ASN A 71 20.38 -7.97 45.18
CA ASN A 71 19.90 -8.77 46.31
C ASN A 71 18.37 -8.96 46.24
N PRO A 72 17.82 -10.15 46.54
CA PRO A 72 16.40 -10.49 46.31
C PRO A 72 15.43 -9.91 47.37
N LEU A 73 15.70 -8.70 47.88
CA LEU A 73 14.90 -8.02 48.90
C LEU A 73 14.87 -6.50 48.65
N ASN A 74 14.20 -6.07 47.59
CA ASN A 74 13.64 -4.72 47.43
C ASN A 74 12.47 -4.77 46.45
N VAL A 75 11.25 -4.95 46.96
CA VAL A 75 10.01 -4.96 46.18
C VAL A 75 9.45 -3.53 46.09
N GLU A 76 10.25 -2.62 45.53
CA GLU A 76 9.88 -1.22 45.28
C GLU A 76 10.36 -0.74 43.90
N ASP A 77 10.00 -1.49 42.86
CA ASP A 77 9.58 -0.86 41.60
C ASP A 77 8.64 -1.81 40.85
N GLY A 78 7.36 -1.47 40.84
CA GLY A 78 6.27 -2.35 40.40
C GLY A 78 6.16 -2.43 38.87
N VAL A 79 7.15 -3.02 38.19
CA VAL A 79 7.04 -3.39 36.78
C VAL A 79 6.09 -4.59 36.66
N VAL A 80 4.79 -4.31 36.71
CA VAL A 80 3.75 -5.33 36.50
C VAL A 80 3.82 -5.80 35.06
N PHE A 81 4.39 -6.99 34.86
CA PHE A 81 4.54 -7.61 33.55
C PHE A 81 3.17 -8.11 33.07
N PHE A 82 2.44 -7.24 32.37
CA PHE A 82 1.16 -7.61 31.76
C PHE A 82 1.40 -8.49 30.53
N SER A 83 0.79 -9.68 30.49
CA SER A 83 0.76 -10.48 29.27
C SER A 83 0.01 -9.72 28.17
N PRO A 84 0.50 -9.73 26.91
CA PRO A 84 -0.22 -9.17 25.78
C PRO A 84 -1.63 -9.78 25.66
N VAL A 85 -2.59 -8.96 25.24
CA VAL A 85 -3.98 -9.38 25.03
C VAL A 85 -4.12 -10.02 23.67
N VAL A 86 -4.69 -11.23 23.63
CA VAL A 86 -5.12 -11.85 22.37
C VAL A 86 -6.50 -11.31 22.03
N GLU A 87 -6.57 -10.42 21.04
CA GLU A 87 -7.84 -9.93 20.51
C GLU A 87 -8.54 -11.04 19.70
N THR A 88 -9.83 -11.27 19.94
CA THR A 88 -10.65 -12.33 19.30
C THR A 88 -11.92 -11.80 18.62
N VAL A 89 -12.06 -10.48 18.55
CA VAL A 89 -13.21 -9.77 18.02
C VAL A 89 -12.71 -8.58 17.21
N SER A 90 -13.19 -8.42 15.99
CA SER A 90 -12.84 -7.31 15.09
C SER A 90 -12.97 -5.94 15.75
N ALA A 91 -12.08 -5.01 15.43
CA ALA A 91 -12.21 -3.61 15.81
C ALA A 91 -13.47 -2.95 15.20
N PHE A 92 -13.90 -3.38 14.01
CA PHE A 92 -15.09 -2.84 13.34
C PHE A 92 -16.38 -3.30 14.00
N LYS A 93 -17.35 -2.39 14.13
CA LYS A 93 -18.64 -2.57 14.81
C LYS A 93 -19.74 -1.87 14.01
N PRO A 94 -20.06 -2.32 12.78
CA PRO A 94 -20.97 -1.60 11.90
C PRO A 94 -22.38 -1.47 12.49
N SER A 95 -22.85 -2.40 13.33
CA SER A 95 -24.12 -2.24 14.08
C SER A 95 -24.15 -1.07 15.08
N ARG A 96 -22.98 -0.65 15.58
CA ARG A 96 -22.82 0.45 16.55
C ARG A 96 -22.40 1.77 15.90
N TYR A 97 -21.88 1.69 14.68
CA TYR A 97 -21.39 2.84 13.93
C TYR A 97 -22.52 3.84 13.62
N GLN A 98 -22.27 5.11 13.93
CA GLN A 98 -23.18 6.23 13.72
C GLN A 98 -22.49 7.26 12.82
N SER A 99 -23.26 7.86 11.93
CA SER A 99 -22.76 8.72 10.86
C SER A 99 -23.81 9.80 10.53
N PRO A 100 -23.40 11.05 10.26
CA PRO A 100 -24.29 12.09 9.74
C PRO A 100 -24.73 11.81 8.28
N LEU A 101 -23.93 11.06 7.53
CA LEU A 101 -24.19 10.71 6.12
C LEU A 101 -25.17 9.54 5.94
N MET A 102 -25.49 8.77 7.00
CA MET A 102 -26.40 7.62 6.90
C MET A 102 -27.36 7.45 8.11
N PRO A 103 -28.63 7.11 7.89
CA PRO A 103 -29.57 6.82 8.97
C PRO A 103 -29.16 5.56 9.75
N LYS A 104 -29.59 5.42 11.02
CA LYS A 104 -29.27 4.24 11.86
C LYS A 104 -29.71 2.91 11.24
N GLU A 105 -30.79 2.90 10.45
CA GLU A 105 -31.33 1.71 9.78
C GLU A 105 -31.30 1.84 8.25
N ASN A 106 -30.10 2.04 7.69
CA ASN A 106 -29.91 2.15 6.24
C ASN A 106 -30.08 0.79 5.52
N LYS A 107 -30.49 0.86 4.25
CA LYS A 107 -30.51 -0.31 3.35
C LYS A 107 -29.15 -0.52 2.66
N PRO A 108 -28.84 -1.75 2.21
CA PRO A 108 -27.71 -2.00 1.32
C PRO A 108 -27.83 -1.14 0.05
N LEU A 109 -26.75 -0.48 -0.37
CA LEU A 109 -26.69 0.35 -1.58
C LEU A 109 -27.81 1.40 -1.68
N GLU A 110 -28.11 2.08 -0.58
CA GLU A 110 -29.15 3.10 -0.56
C GLU A 110 -28.80 4.30 -1.46
N VAL A 111 -29.63 4.57 -2.48
CA VAL A 111 -29.34 5.52 -3.56
C VAL A 111 -29.12 6.95 -3.07
N SER A 112 -29.81 7.35 -1.99
CA SER A 112 -29.63 8.63 -1.28
C SER A 112 -28.18 8.80 -0.81
N ILE A 113 -27.64 7.78 -0.15
CA ILE A 113 -26.28 7.76 0.42
C ILE A 113 -25.26 7.65 -0.71
N LEU A 114 -25.43 6.73 -1.65
CA LEU A 114 -24.54 6.57 -2.81
C LEU A 114 -24.38 7.87 -3.60
N ARG A 115 -25.46 8.64 -3.78
CA ARG A 115 -25.38 9.96 -4.40
C ARG A 115 -24.54 10.94 -3.57
N ARG A 116 -24.73 11.01 -2.25
CA ARG A 116 -23.93 11.90 -1.38
C ARG A 116 -22.45 11.51 -1.34
N VAL A 117 -22.16 10.20 -1.34
CA VAL A 117 -20.80 9.65 -1.48
C VAL A 117 -20.18 10.11 -2.80
N LYS A 118 -20.90 9.98 -3.93
CA LYS A 118 -20.43 10.42 -5.26
C LYS A 118 -20.20 11.93 -5.32
N GLU A 119 -21.07 12.74 -4.70
CA GLU A 119 -20.90 14.20 -4.60
C GLU A 119 -19.62 14.57 -3.85
N LEU A 120 -19.42 14.02 -2.64
CA LEU A 120 -18.21 14.23 -1.84
C LEU A 120 -16.94 13.75 -2.57
N LEU A 121 -16.95 12.56 -3.15
CA LEU A 121 -15.82 12.05 -3.94
C LEU A 121 -15.54 12.92 -5.17
N ALA A 122 -16.55 13.57 -5.76
CA ALA A 122 -16.37 14.46 -6.90
C ALA A 122 -15.69 15.79 -6.52
N GLU A 123 -15.91 16.30 -5.30
CA GLU A 123 -15.33 17.53 -4.77
C GLU A 123 -13.85 17.36 -4.32
N VAL A 124 -13.46 16.17 -3.87
CA VAL A 124 -12.16 15.92 -3.21
C VAL A 124 -11.07 15.50 -4.21
N ASP A 125 -10.04 16.32 -4.39
CA ASP A 125 -8.94 16.01 -5.31
C ASP A 125 -8.21 14.69 -4.97
N PRO A 126 -7.58 14.02 -5.95
CA PRO A 126 -6.95 12.71 -5.73
C PRO A 126 -5.90 12.65 -4.62
N LYS A 127 -5.18 13.75 -4.36
CA LYS A 127 -4.13 13.83 -3.34
C LYS A 127 -4.73 14.01 -1.95
N THR A 128 -5.79 14.80 -1.82
CA THR A 128 -6.57 14.91 -0.58
C THR A 128 -7.26 13.58 -0.25
N ALA A 129 -7.83 12.89 -1.25
CA ALA A 129 -8.38 11.55 -1.07
C ALA A 129 -7.29 10.55 -0.61
N ALA A 130 -6.12 10.55 -1.24
CA ALA A 130 -4.98 9.70 -0.84
C ALA A 130 -4.50 9.98 0.59
N LYS A 131 -4.54 11.24 1.06
CA LYS A 131 -4.26 11.60 2.46
C LYS A 131 -5.30 11.02 3.43
N HIS A 132 -6.59 11.13 3.12
CA HIS A 132 -7.66 10.54 3.93
C HIS A 132 -7.56 9.01 4.00
N ILE A 133 -7.33 8.34 2.87
CA ILE A 133 -7.11 6.89 2.81
C ILE A 133 -5.91 6.50 3.68
N THR A 134 -4.76 7.16 3.50
CA THR A 134 -3.54 6.89 4.28
C THR A 134 -3.74 7.10 5.77
N MET A 135 -4.47 8.16 6.16
CA MET A 135 -4.76 8.42 7.57
C MET A 135 -5.66 7.32 8.17
N ALA A 136 -6.72 6.91 7.48
CA ALA A 136 -7.59 5.83 7.94
C ALA A 136 -6.85 4.47 7.97
N ASP A 137 -6.05 4.17 6.96
CA ASP A 137 -5.22 2.95 6.88
C ASP A 137 -4.21 2.89 8.02
N CYS A 138 -3.42 3.94 8.25
CA CYS A 138 -2.40 3.97 9.29
C CYS A 138 -2.98 3.99 10.72
N LYS A 139 -4.20 4.50 10.92
CA LYS A 139 -4.92 4.36 12.20
C LYS A 139 -5.34 2.90 12.44
N VAL A 140 -6.01 2.26 11.46
CA VAL A 140 -6.43 0.85 11.57
C VAL A 140 -5.22 -0.07 11.76
N ALA A 141 -4.15 0.14 11.01
CA ALA A 141 -2.92 -0.65 11.09
C ALA A 141 -2.05 -0.36 12.32
N ARG A 142 -2.51 0.49 13.25
CA ARG A 142 -1.78 0.88 14.48
C ARG A 142 -0.34 1.36 14.18
N ILE A 143 -0.22 2.17 13.11
CA ILE A 143 0.98 2.94 12.75
C ILE A 143 0.88 4.36 13.34
N LEU A 144 -0.31 4.95 13.28
CA LEU A 144 -0.65 6.28 13.80
C LEU A 144 -1.59 6.17 15.02
N GLU A 145 -1.60 7.18 15.90
CA GLU A 145 -2.54 7.30 17.04
C GLU A 145 -2.58 6.11 18.02
N VAL A 146 -1.47 5.38 18.15
CA VAL A 146 -1.34 4.29 19.13
C VAL A 146 -1.26 4.87 20.55
N THR A 147 -2.30 4.67 21.35
CA THR A 147 -2.30 5.09 22.76
C THR A 147 -1.43 4.17 23.63
N PRO A 148 -0.97 4.62 24.82
CA PRO A 148 -0.23 3.77 25.76
C PRO A 148 -1.01 2.51 26.15
N GLU A 149 -2.35 2.58 26.21
CA GLU A 149 -3.23 1.45 26.50
C GLU A 149 -3.21 0.42 25.38
N VAL A 150 -3.33 0.87 24.12
CA VAL A 150 -3.24 -0.02 22.95
C VAL A 150 -1.84 -0.62 22.87
N GLN A 151 -0.78 0.17 23.04
CA GLN A 151 0.60 -0.33 23.06
C GLN A 151 0.81 -1.41 24.14
N ARG A 152 0.29 -1.17 25.36
CA ARG A 152 0.32 -2.14 26.47
C ARG A 152 -0.44 -3.42 26.15
N MET A 153 -1.62 -3.33 25.54
CA MET A 153 -2.40 -4.51 25.11
C MET A 153 -1.68 -5.31 24.01
N MET A 154 -1.04 -4.65 23.05
CA MET A 154 -0.31 -5.32 21.97
C MET A 154 0.98 -6.01 22.46
N GLY A 155 1.61 -5.47 23.51
CA GLY A 155 2.94 -5.90 23.97
C GLY A 155 4.09 -5.48 23.05
N VAL A 156 3.81 -4.67 22.04
CA VAL A 156 4.76 -4.22 21.00
C VAL A 156 4.54 -2.76 20.63
N SER A 157 5.52 -2.16 19.96
CA SER A 157 5.56 -0.71 19.72
C SER A 157 4.74 -0.23 18.52
N SER A 158 4.37 -1.14 17.61
CA SER A 158 3.70 -0.84 16.36
C SER A 158 2.82 -2.00 15.91
N GLY A 159 1.72 -1.71 15.23
CA GLY A 159 0.93 -2.74 14.56
C GLY A 159 1.74 -3.53 13.52
N MET A 160 2.73 -2.92 12.87
CA MET A 160 3.61 -3.62 11.91
C MET A 160 4.41 -4.76 12.56
N GLU A 161 4.81 -4.58 13.82
CA GLU A 161 5.43 -5.63 14.63
C GLU A 161 4.39 -6.72 14.98
N LEU A 162 3.20 -6.28 15.46
CA LEU A 162 2.10 -7.16 15.83
C LEU A 162 1.63 -8.08 14.69
N LEU A 163 1.59 -7.60 13.43
CA LEU A 163 1.20 -8.41 12.26
C LEU A 163 2.02 -9.69 12.11
N THR A 164 3.26 -9.72 12.60
CA THR A 164 4.14 -10.90 12.52
C THR A 164 3.96 -11.90 13.67
N LEU A 165 3.21 -11.54 14.72
CA LEU A 165 3.07 -12.33 15.94
C LEU A 165 1.77 -13.15 15.96
N PRO A 166 1.71 -14.30 16.67
CA PRO A 166 0.52 -15.14 16.72
C PRO A 166 -0.74 -14.38 17.18
N HIS A 167 -0.63 -13.58 18.24
CA HIS A 167 -1.75 -12.79 18.79
C HIS A 167 -2.14 -11.57 17.94
N GLY A 168 -1.40 -11.28 16.86
CA GLY A 168 -1.77 -10.27 15.87
C GLY A 168 -2.84 -10.71 14.87
N GLN A 169 -3.38 -11.93 15.00
CA GLN A 169 -4.40 -12.49 14.11
C GLN A 169 -5.57 -11.54 13.86
N GLN A 170 -6.17 -10.97 14.90
CA GLN A 170 -7.33 -10.10 14.71
C GLN A 170 -6.99 -8.84 13.90
N LEU A 171 -5.80 -8.26 14.07
CA LEU A 171 -5.34 -7.13 13.25
C LEU A 171 -5.13 -7.54 11.78
N ARG A 172 -4.63 -8.76 11.52
CA ARG A 172 -4.51 -9.28 10.14
C ARG A 172 -5.88 -9.45 9.49
N LEU A 173 -6.85 -10.03 10.21
CA LEU A 173 -8.23 -10.19 9.73
C LEU A 173 -8.94 -8.84 9.49
N ASP A 174 -8.72 -7.86 10.37
CA ASP A 174 -9.28 -6.52 10.23
C ASP A 174 -8.68 -5.76 9.03
N LEU A 175 -7.37 -5.91 8.76
CA LEU A 175 -6.76 -5.35 7.56
C LEU A 175 -7.26 -6.03 6.27
N LEU A 176 -7.51 -7.35 6.28
CA LEU A 176 -8.12 -8.05 5.14
C LEU A 176 -9.56 -7.57 4.90
N GLU A 177 -10.40 -7.47 5.95
CA GLU A 177 -11.76 -6.92 5.84
C GLU A 177 -11.75 -5.50 5.26
N ARG A 178 -10.84 -4.64 5.76
CA ARG A 178 -10.65 -3.28 5.26
C ARG A 178 -10.25 -3.25 3.78
N PHE A 179 -9.27 -4.07 3.39
CA PHE A 179 -8.77 -4.14 2.02
C PHE A 179 -9.88 -4.51 1.03
N HIS A 180 -10.59 -5.62 1.28
CA HIS A 180 -11.65 -6.09 0.39
C HIS A 180 -12.88 -5.17 0.41
N THR A 181 -13.26 -4.61 1.57
CA THR A 181 -14.37 -3.65 1.69
C THR A 181 -14.07 -2.37 0.92
N MET A 182 -12.87 -1.81 1.04
CA MET A 182 -12.48 -0.60 0.31
C MET A 182 -12.43 -0.84 -1.20
N ALA A 183 -11.83 -1.95 -1.64
CA ALA A 183 -11.81 -2.32 -3.06
C ALA A 183 -13.24 -2.50 -3.63
N THR A 184 -14.14 -3.13 -2.86
CA THR A 184 -15.55 -3.31 -3.21
C THR A 184 -16.30 -1.98 -3.31
N MET A 185 -16.07 -1.05 -2.36
CA MET A 185 -16.68 0.27 -2.35
C MET A 185 -16.28 1.12 -3.56
N LEU A 186 -14.98 1.13 -3.91
CA LEU A 186 -14.49 1.85 -5.10
C LEU A 186 -15.02 1.25 -6.41
N ALA A 187 -15.17 -0.08 -6.49
CA ALA A 187 -15.82 -0.72 -7.62
C ALA A 187 -17.32 -0.39 -7.71
N VAL A 188 -18.02 -0.24 -6.57
CA VAL A 188 -19.41 0.23 -6.51
C VAL A 188 -19.55 1.67 -6.99
N ASP A 189 -18.59 2.56 -6.73
CA ASP A 189 -18.65 3.95 -7.26
C ASP A 189 -18.64 3.96 -8.80
N VAL A 190 -17.76 3.17 -9.41
CA VAL A 190 -17.70 2.99 -10.88
C VAL A 190 -18.96 2.31 -11.42
N LEU A 191 -19.39 1.20 -10.81
CA LEU A 191 -20.52 0.38 -11.27
C LEU A 191 -21.90 1.00 -10.94
N GLY A 192 -21.96 1.92 -9.98
CA GLY A 192 -23.11 2.73 -9.65
C GLY A 192 -23.28 3.95 -10.57
N CYS A 193 -22.29 4.25 -11.41
CA CYS A 193 -22.34 5.37 -12.35
C CYS A 193 -23.22 5.04 -13.58
N THR A 194 -24.53 5.18 -13.41
CA THR A 194 -25.54 5.07 -14.49
C THR A 194 -25.63 6.32 -15.37
N GLY A 195 -24.61 7.18 -15.36
CA GLY A 195 -24.47 8.33 -16.25
C GLY A 195 -23.92 7.92 -17.61
N SER A 196 -23.32 8.88 -18.32
CA SER A 196 -22.62 8.59 -19.57
C SER A 196 -21.40 7.67 -19.35
N THR A 197 -20.99 6.95 -20.41
CA THR A 197 -19.72 6.21 -20.42
C THR A 197 -18.52 7.14 -20.19
N ASP A 198 -18.64 8.42 -20.55
CA ASP A 198 -17.63 9.45 -20.34
C ASP A 198 -17.47 9.80 -18.85
N GLU A 199 -18.58 10.02 -18.13
CA GLU A 199 -18.56 10.22 -16.66
C GLU A 199 -17.94 9.01 -15.94
N ARG A 200 -18.30 7.79 -16.36
CA ARG A 200 -17.76 6.55 -15.79
C ARG A 200 -16.27 6.36 -16.08
N ALA A 201 -15.80 6.76 -17.27
CA ALA A 201 -14.39 6.83 -17.59
C ALA A 201 -13.64 7.90 -16.77
N GLY A 202 -14.29 9.02 -16.46
CA GLY A 202 -13.79 10.02 -15.52
C GLY A 202 -13.59 9.48 -14.09
N LEU A 203 -14.51 8.63 -13.60
CA LEU A 203 -14.34 7.94 -12.31
C LEU A 203 -13.17 6.96 -12.33
N LEU A 204 -13.03 6.12 -13.38
CA LEU A 204 -11.85 5.27 -13.55
C LEU A 204 -10.55 6.08 -13.56
N HIS A 205 -10.53 7.21 -14.27
CA HIS A 205 -9.37 8.11 -14.30
C HIS A 205 -9.04 8.64 -12.89
N ARG A 206 -10.05 9.05 -12.11
CA ARG A 206 -9.87 9.53 -10.74
C ARG A 206 -9.31 8.45 -9.83
N LEU A 207 -9.78 7.21 -9.92
CA LEU A 207 -9.22 6.08 -9.16
C LEU A 207 -7.74 5.83 -9.53
N ILE A 208 -7.39 5.90 -10.82
CA ILE A 208 -5.99 5.79 -11.27
C ILE A 208 -5.12 6.92 -10.69
N GLN A 209 -5.63 8.16 -10.63
CA GLN A 209 -4.93 9.29 -10.00
C GLN A 209 -4.76 9.08 -8.48
N ILE A 210 -5.79 8.58 -7.78
CA ILE A 210 -5.71 8.26 -6.34
C ILE A 210 -4.65 7.17 -6.10
N ALA A 211 -4.62 6.12 -6.92
CA ALA A 211 -3.59 5.08 -6.86
C ALA A 211 -2.18 5.66 -7.09
N ALA A 212 -2.02 6.58 -8.04
CA ALA A 212 -0.73 7.24 -8.30
C ALA A 212 -0.25 8.12 -7.13
N GLU A 213 -1.15 8.86 -6.49
CA GLU A 213 -0.88 9.66 -5.28
C GLU A 213 -0.57 8.78 -4.07
N LEU A 214 -1.33 7.69 -3.86
CA LEU A 214 -1.06 6.69 -2.82
C LEU A 214 0.32 6.06 -2.98
N LYS A 215 0.69 5.68 -4.21
CA LYS A 215 2.00 5.12 -4.54
C LYS A 215 3.14 6.12 -4.35
N SER A 216 3.01 7.32 -4.92
CA SER A 216 4.16 8.21 -5.19
C SER A 216 4.30 9.33 -4.17
N THR A 217 3.19 9.89 -3.71
CA THR A 217 3.16 10.99 -2.74
C THR A 217 3.07 10.47 -1.31
N MET A 218 2.11 9.58 -1.07
CA MET A 218 1.86 9.07 0.29
C MET A 218 2.75 7.89 0.65
N GLY A 219 3.17 7.06 -0.31
CA GLY A 219 3.91 5.83 -0.01
C GLY A 219 3.09 4.81 0.78
N ASN A 220 1.77 4.79 0.58
CA ASN A 220 0.83 3.87 1.20
C ASN A 220 0.55 2.72 0.23
N MET A 221 1.29 1.62 0.36
CA MET A 221 1.16 0.47 -0.53
C MET A 221 -0.11 -0.35 -0.28
N PHE A 222 -0.58 -0.40 0.97
CA PHE A 222 -1.83 -1.08 1.32
C PHE A 222 -3.05 -0.41 0.65
N GLY A 223 -3.17 0.91 0.79
CA GLY A 223 -4.21 1.69 0.12
C GLY A 223 -4.08 1.65 -1.41
N PHE A 224 -2.85 1.79 -1.93
CA PHE A 224 -2.57 1.64 -3.37
C PHE A 224 -3.07 0.29 -3.91
N ALA A 225 -2.73 -0.81 -3.24
CA ALA A 225 -3.15 -2.15 -3.61
C ALA A 225 -4.68 -2.32 -3.61
N ALA A 226 -5.40 -1.70 -2.66
CA ALA A 226 -6.86 -1.75 -2.59
C ALA A 226 -7.52 -1.04 -3.80
N VAL A 227 -6.97 0.12 -4.22
CA VAL A 227 -7.44 0.81 -5.43
C VAL A 227 -7.11 -0.01 -6.69
N MET A 228 -5.92 -0.61 -6.77
CA MET A 228 -5.56 -1.51 -7.88
C MET A 228 -6.50 -2.72 -7.95
N ARG A 229 -6.80 -3.36 -6.82
CA ARG A 229 -7.76 -4.47 -6.75
C ARG A 229 -9.16 -4.06 -7.23
N ALA A 230 -9.61 -2.84 -6.93
CA ALA A 230 -10.89 -2.32 -7.44
C ALA A 230 -10.91 -2.18 -8.97
N LEU A 231 -9.80 -1.72 -9.58
CA LEU A 231 -9.65 -1.59 -11.03
C LEU A 231 -9.49 -2.94 -11.75
N GLU A 232 -9.00 -3.96 -11.04
CA GLU A 232 -8.73 -5.30 -11.57
C GLU A 232 -9.90 -6.29 -11.38
N LEU A 233 -10.86 -6.00 -10.49
CA LEU A 233 -12.07 -6.80 -10.30
C LEU A 233 -12.72 -7.14 -11.65
N PRO A 234 -13.08 -8.41 -11.93
CA PRO A 234 -13.62 -8.85 -13.23
C PRO A 234 -14.80 -8.02 -13.74
N GLN A 235 -15.61 -7.50 -12.82
CA GLN A 235 -16.79 -6.68 -13.11
C GLN A 235 -16.43 -5.26 -13.59
N VAL A 236 -15.25 -4.74 -13.22
CA VAL A 236 -14.73 -3.42 -13.62
C VAL A 236 -13.82 -3.55 -14.83
N SER A 237 -12.91 -4.52 -14.84
CA SER A 237 -11.95 -4.74 -15.92
C SER A 237 -12.61 -5.12 -17.26
N ARG A 238 -13.79 -5.75 -17.24
CA ARG A 238 -14.57 -6.09 -18.47
C ARG A 238 -15.30 -4.94 -19.17
N LEU A 239 -15.27 -3.71 -18.62
CA LEU A 239 -16.06 -2.58 -19.12
C LEU A 239 -15.41 -1.94 -20.35
N GLU A 240 -15.34 -2.68 -21.47
CA GLU A 240 -14.59 -2.31 -22.68
C GLU A 240 -14.96 -0.93 -23.24
N GLN A 241 -16.22 -0.50 -23.18
CA GLN A 241 -16.62 0.83 -23.64
C GLN A 241 -16.06 1.91 -22.70
N THR A 242 -16.12 1.67 -21.39
CA THR A 242 -15.53 2.58 -20.37
C THR A 242 -14.02 2.67 -20.50
N TRP A 243 -13.31 1.54 -20.61
CA TRP A 243 -11.85 1.51 -20.80
C TRP A 243 -11.44 2.12 -22.15
N THR A 244 -12.25 1.96 -23.20
CA THR A 244 -12.02 2.63 -24.48
C THR A 244 -12.22 4.14 -24.38
N ALA A 245 -13.27 4.60 -23.69
CA ALA A 245 -13.49 6.03 -23.43
C ALA A 245 -12.37 6.64 -22.57
N LEU A 246 -11.84 5.90 -21.59
CA LEU A 246 -10.65 6.28 -20.81
C LEU A 246 -9.42 6.44 -21.72
N ARG A 247 -9.12 5.47 -22.59
CA ARG A 247 -8.01 5.54 -23.55
C ARG A 247 -8.13 6.71 -24.53
N GLN A 248 -9.35 7.15 -24.84
CA GLN A 248 -9.64 8.24 -25.78
C GLN A 248 -9.62 9.64 -25.13
N ARG A 249 -10.12 9.79 -23.90
CA ARG A 249 -10.27 11.09 -23.21
C ARG A 249 -9.20 11.36 -22.14
N HIS A 250 -8.61 10.31 -21.57
CA HIS A 250 -7.65 10.37 -20.47
C HIS A 250 -6.43 9.49 -20.79
N THR A 251 -5.86 9.66 -21.99
CA THR A 251 -4.79 8.81 -22.55
C THR A 251 -3.60 8.64 -21.61
N GLU A 252 -3.16 9.72 -20.96
CA GLU A 252 -2.06 9.68 -19.97
C GLU A 252 -2.42 8.83 -18.75
N GLY A 253 -3.66 8.90 -18.26
CA GLY A 253 -4.15 8.05 -17.17
C GLY A 253 -4.21 6.56 -17.57
N ALA A 254 -4.68 6.26 -18.78
CA ALA A 254 -4.67 4.90 -19.29
C ALA A 254 -3.24 4.34 -19.44
N ILE A 255 -2.29 5.15 -19.91
CA ILE A 255 -0.87 4.79 -20.00
C ILE A 255 -0.28 4.58 -18.59
N LEU A 256 -0.54 5.49 -17.66
CA LEU A 256 -0.06 5.41 -16.27
C LEU A 256 -0.50 4.10 -15.60
N TYR A 257 -1.77 3.72 -15.76
CA TYR A 257 -2.29 2.46 -15.25
C TYR A 257 -1.60 1.24 -15.88
N GLU A 258 -1.61 1.13 -17.22
CA GLU A 258 -1.12 -0.06 -17.93
C GLU A 258 0.41 -0.21 -17.97
N LYS A 259 1.15 0.90 -17.93
CA LYS A 259 2.63 0.92 -18.08
C LYS A 259 3.39 1.21 -16.80
N THR A 260 2.73 1.69 -15.74
CA THR A 260 3.38 1.99 -14.47
C THR A 260 2.72 1.31 -13.29
N LEU A 261 1.42 1.53 -13.05
CA LEU A 261 0.78 1.06 -11.82
C LEU A 261 0.57 -0.46 -11.79
N ARG A 262 0.01 -1.05 -12.86
CA ARG A 262 -0.22 -2.50 -12.95
C ARG A 262 1.10 -3.31 -12.97
N PRO A 263 2.13 -2.96 -13.77
CA PRO A 263 3.43 -3.64 -13.70
C PRO A 263 4.10 -3.54 -12.33
N PHE A 264 4.02 -2.38 -11.67
CA PHE A 264 4.57 -2.18 -10.32
C PHE A 264 3.83 -3.02 -9.27
N MET A 265 2.49 -3.06 -9.30
CA MET A 265 1.69 -3.89 -8.40
C MET A 265 2.02 -5.38 -8.56
N LYS A 266 2.18 -5.84 -9.80
CA LYS A 266 2.65 -7.20 -10.08
C LYS A 266 4.05 -7.44 -9.51
N SER A 267 5.00 -6.55 -9.77
CA SER A 267 6.39 -6.68 -9.29
C SER A 267 6.49 -6.69 -7.75
N LEU A 268 5.63 -5.94 -7.05
CA LEU A 268 5.46 -6.00 -5.60
C LEU A 268 4.93 -7.36 -5.12
N ASN A 269 3.89 -7.90 -5.77
CA ASN A 269 3.33 -9.20 -5.44
C ASN A 269 4.32 -10.36 -5.70
N ASP A 270 5.05 -10.29 -6.81
CA ASP A 270 6.08 -11.26 -7.21
C ASP A 270 7.36 -11.18 -6.36
N GLY A 271 7.44 -10.26 -5.38
CA GLY A 271 8.61 -10.07 -4.51
C GLY A 271 9.86 -9.53 -5.24
N ARG A 272 9.67 -8.83 -6.35
CA ARG A 272 10.75 -8.29 -7.21
C ARG A 272 10.91 -6.78 -7.12
N GLU A 273 9.90 -6.10 -6.58
CA GLU A 273 9.90 -4.67 -6.33
C GLU A 273 10.06 -4.36 -4.85
N SER A 274 10.64 -3.21 -4.54
CA SER A 274 10.73 -2.74 -3.16
C SER A 274 10.50 -1.23 -3.05
N CYS A 275 9.83 -0.83 -1.98
CA CYS A 275 9.51 0.58 -1.75
C CYS A 275 10.59 1.25 -0.88
N PRO A 276 11.12 2.42 -1.27
CA PRO A 276 12.09 3.14 -0.46
C PRO A 276 11.56 3.42 0.95
N LEU A 277 12.32 2.97 1.95
CA LEU A 277 11.95 3.10 3.36
C LEU A 277 11.73 4.57 3.78
N SER A 278 12.46 5.51 3.19
CA SER A 278 12.37 6.95 3.45
C SER A 278 11.10 7.63 2.91
N SER A 279 10.32 6.96 2.05
CA SER A 279 9.08 7.51 1.48
C SER A 279 7.83 6.70 1.81
N THR A 280 7.98 5.50 2.36
CA THR A 280 6.88 4.56 2.65
C THR A 280 6.20 4.89 3.98
N THR A 281 4.88 5.10 3.96
CA THR A 281 4.05 5.29 5.17
C THR A 281 3.36 4.01 5.61
N PHE A 282 2.99 3.15 4.65
CA PHE A 282 2.41 1.83 4.88
C PHE A 282 3.05 0.84 3.88
N PRO A 283 3.80 -0.17 4.34
CA PRO A 283 4.44 -1.16 3.47
C PRO A 283 3.44 -2.13 2.82
N HIS A 284 3.89 -2.88 1.81
CA HIS A 284 3.06 -3.89 1.15
C HIS A 284 2.94 -5.15 2.01
N VAL A 285 1.94 -5.18 2.90
CA VAL A 285 1.75 -6.29 3.86
C VAL A 285 0.83 -7.41 3.36
N LEU A 286 0.07 -7.21 2.28
CA LEU A 286 -0.98 -8.14 1.87
C LEU A 286 -0.51 -9.59 1.66
N PRO A 287 0.65 -9.86 1.01
CA PRO A 287 1.19 -11.21 0.90
C PRO A 287 1.42 -11.89 2.26
N LEU A 288 1.88 -11.15 3.27
CA LEU A 288 2.03 -11.65 4.64
C LEU A 288 0.67 -11.95 5.29
N LEU A 289 -0.33 -11.08 5.09
CA LEU A 289 -1.66 -11.28 5.66
C LEU A 289 -2.31 -12.57 5.14
N SER A 290 -2.33 -12.74 3.80
CA SER A 290 -2.91 -13.92 3.16
C SER A 290 -2.17 -15.21 3.49
N LEU A 291 -0.83 -15.17 3.52
CA LEU A 291 0.02 -16.31 3.88
C LEU A 291 -0.22 -16.81 5.32
N LEU A 292 -0.41 -15.90 6.27
CA LEU A 292 -0.60 -16.24 7.69
C LEU A 292 -2.03 -16.65 8.02
N GLU A 293 -3.04 -16.03 7.41
CA GLU A 293 -4.45 -16.25 7.79
C GLU A 293 -5.18 -17.33 6.97
N LYS A 294 -4.61 -17.82 5.86
CA LYS A 294 -5.19 -18.91 5.03
C LYS A 294 -6.71 -18.76 4.78
N SER A 295 -7.16 -17.54 4.52
CA SER A 295 -8.58 -17.22 4.52
C SER A 295 -9.25 -17.72 3.24
N VAL A 296 -10.02 -18.81 3.37
CA VAL A 296 -10.86 -19.38 2.30
C VAL A 296 -12.09 -18.50 1.99
N ALA A 297 -12.18 -17.30 2.58
CA ALA A 297 -13.41 -16.50 2.65
C ALA A 297 -13.65 -15.55 1.48
N VAL A 298 -12.67 -15.36 0.59
CA VAL A 298 -12.82 -14.53 -0.62
C VAL A 298 -12.44 -15.39 -1.84
N GLY A 299 -13.25 -15.31 -2.90
CA GLY A 299 -12.97 -15.96 -4.18
C GLY A 299 -11.84 -15.25 -4.92
N GLU A 300 -10.64 -15.32 -4.38
CA GLU A 300 -9.44 -14.73 -4.99
C GLU A 300 -9.04 -15.54 -6.22
N GLY A 301 -8.50 -14.86 -7.24
CA GLY A 301 -7.76 -15.54 -8.28
C GLY A 301 -6.48 -16.16 -7.69
N ALA A 302 -5.88 -17.12 -8.39
CA ALA A 302 -4.71 -17.84 -7.88
C ALA A 302 -3.63 -16.87 -7.34
N GLU A 303 -3.28 -17.03 -6.07
CA GLU A 303 -2.31 -16.15 -5.42
C GLU A 303 -0.92 -16.33 -6.07
N PRO A 304 -0.03 -15.32 -6.05
CA PRO A 304 1.24 -15.36 -6.77
C PRO A 304 2.09 -16.61 -6.45
N TRP A 305 2.04 -17.05 -5.18
CA TRP A 305 2.75 -18.23 -4.67
C TRP A 305 2.03 -19.58 -4.88
N GLU A 306 0.82 -19.60 -5.45
CA GLU A 306 0.16 -20.84 -5.87
C GLU A 306 0.69 -21.36 -7.22
N THR A 307 1.57 -20.58 -7.88
CA THR A 307 2.28 -21.00 -9.09
C THR A 307 3.50 -21.87 -8.75
N VAL A 308 3.56 -23.05 -9.38
CA VAL A 308 4.50 -24.15 -9.00
C VAL A 308 5.97 -23.78 -9.17
N GLU A 309 6.32 -22.89 -10.11
CA GLU A 309 7.71 -22.61 -10.48
C GLU A 309 8.40 -21.51 -9.64
N ALA A 310 7.63 -20.64 -8.95
CA ALA A 310 8.18 -19.48 -8.24
C ALA A 310 7.69 -19.34 -6.78
N GLY A 311 6.73 -20.15 -6.33
CA GLY A 311 6.01 -19.86 -5.09
C GLY A 311 6.85 -19.85 -3.81
N VAL A 312 7.88 -20.70 -3.70
CA VAL A 312 8.74 -20.75 -2.50
C VAL A 312 9.61 -19.50 -2.36
N ASP A 313 10.19 -19.02 -3.46
CA ASP A 313 11.05 -17.82 -3.43
C ASP A 313 10.22 -16.56 -3.10
N VAL A 314 9.02 -16.46 -3.67
CA VAL A 314 8.07 -15.37 -3.37
C VAL A 314 7.66 -15.39 -1.89
N VAL A 315 7.33 -16.57 -1.34
CA VAL A 315 7.00 -16.73 0.09
C VAL A 315 8.19 -16.35 0.98
N MET A 316 9.41 -16.80 0.64
CA MET A 316 10.60 -16.50 1.42
C MET A 316 10.96 -15.01 1.38
N PHE A 317 10.80 -14.36 0.22
CA PHE A 317 10.94 -12.91 0.09
C PHE A 317 9.98 -12.17 1.02
N HIS A 318 8.68 -12.48 0.97
CA HIS A 318 7.68 -11.77 1.77
C HIS A 318 7.83 -12.02 3.28
N LEU A 319 8.24 -13.22 3.69
CA LEU A 319 8.60 -13.50 5.09
C LEU A 319 9.88 -12.75 5.53
N GLY A 320 10.88 -12.63 4.65
CA GLY A 320 12.07 -11.83 4.90
C GLY A 320 11.74 -10.34 5.04
N ALA A 321 10.94 -9.81 4.12
CA ALA A 321 10.44 -8.42 4.14
C ALA A 321 9.59 -8.15 5.39
N ALA A 322 8.73 -9.08 5.81
CA ALA A 322 7.92 -8.98 7.02
C ALA A 322 8.77 -8.79 8.28
N ARG A 323 9.91 -9.49 8.39
CA ARG A 323 10.84 -9.32 9.52
C ARG A 323 11.42 -7.90 9.58
N THR A 324 11.74 -7.34 8.42
CA THR A 324 12.21 -5.94 8.28
C THR A 324 11.08 -4.95 8.57
N ILE A 325 9.86 -5.18 8.09
CA ILE A 325 8.67 -4.36 8.37
C ILE A 325 8.38 -4.28 9.87
N ALA A 326 8.45 -5.40 10.59
CA ALA A 326 8.25 -5.45 12.03
C ALA A 326 9.25 -4.58 12.80
N GLN A 327 10.54 -4.62 12.41
CA GLN A 327 11.61 -3.85 13.05
C GLN A 327 11.50 -2.33 12.81
N LEU A 328 10.84 -1.90 11.73
CA LEU A 328 10.85 -0.51 11.25
C LEU A 328 9.53 0.23 11.48
N GLY A 329 8.64 -0.30 12.31
CA GLY A 329 7.35 0.31 12.69
C GLY A 329 7.43 1.82 13.04
N GLY A 330 8.47 2.23 13.75
CA GLY A 330 8.69 3.63 14.12
C GLY A 330 8.99 4.56 12.93
N ILE A 331 9.58 4.06 11.84
CA ILE A 331 9.88 4.85 10.63
C ILE A 331 8.59 5.07 9.82
N TYR A 332 7.76 4.04 9.67
CA TYR A 332 6.46 4.15 9.01
C TYR A 332 5.56 5.18 9.69
N ARG A 333 5.59 5.24 11.05
CA ARG A 333 4.93 6.30 11.83
C ARG A 333 5.49 7.68 11.51
N SER A 334 6.80 7.91 11.66
CA SER A 334 7.42 9.22 11.40
C SER A 334 7.19 9.71 9.96
N ASN A 335 7.22 8.80 8.99
CA ASN A 335 6.87 9.11 7.60
C ASN A 335 5.40 9.53 7.48
N THR A 336 4.48 8.83 8.14
CA THR A 336 3.04 9.13 8.11
C THR A 336 2.77 10.51 8.71
N GLU A 337 3.35 10.80 9.88
CA GLU A 337 3.27 12.11 10.54
C GLU A 337 3.81 13.23 9.65
N SER A 338 4.94 13.01 8.96
CA SER A 338 5.52 13.93 7.99
C SER A 338 4.61 14.18 6.77
N ARG A 339 4.04 13.13 6.17
CA ARG A 339 3.13 13.25 5.00
C ARG A 339 1.79 13.92 5.34
N LEU A 340 1.33 13.77 6.58
CA LEU A 340 0.09 14.38 7.09
C LEU A 340 0.33 15.71 7.83
N GLN A 341 1.57 16.20 7.93
CA GLN A 341 1.87 17.46 8.62
C GLN A 341 1.06 18.63 8.03
N GLY A 342 0.32 19.34 8.90
CA GLY A 342 -0.53 20.46 8.52
C GLY A 342 -1.77 20.10 7.71
N PHE A 343 -2.08 18.80 7.52
CA PHE A 343 -3.29 18.37 6.85
C PHE A 343 -4.53 18.72 7.68
N GLN A 344 -5.50 19.38 7.05
CA GLN A 344 -6.81 19.66 7.65
C GLN A 344 -7.75 18.52 7.29
N GLU A 345 -8.12 17.71 8.28
CA GLU A 345 -9.10 16.64 8.11
C GLU A 345 -10.47 17.22 7.77
N GLN A 346 -11.06 16.75 6.67
CA GLN A 346 -12.47 16.93 6.33
C GLN A 346 -13.25 15.71 6.84
N PRO A 347 -14.07 15.82 7.91
CA PRO A 347 -14.67 14.64 8.55
C PRO A 347 -15.58 13.84 7.62
N GLU A 348 -16.45 14.52 6.86
CA GLU A 348 -17.36 13.87 5.88
C GLU A 348 -16.60 13.07 4.80
N VAL A 349 -15.36 13.48 4.47
CA VAL A 349 -14.53 12.81 3.48
C VAL A 349 -13.77 11.64 4.09
N LEU A 350 -13.23 11.80 5.31
CA LEU A 350 -12.62 10.70 6.04
C LEU A 350 -13.62 9.55 6.23
N GLU A 351 -14.88 9.89 6.52
CA GLU A 351 -15.98 8.96 6.76
C GLU A 351 -16.13 7.92 5.64
N LEU A 352 -15.98 8.36 4.38
CA LEU A 352 -16.06 7.51 3.19
C LEU A 352 -15.00 6.41 3.15
N PHE A 353 -13.89 6.61 3.86
CA PHE A 353 -12.75 5.71 3.95
C PHE A 353 -12.68 4.93 5.27
N LEU A 354 -13.69 5.04 6.14
CA LEU A 354 -13.83 4.22 7.34
C LEU A 354 -14.49 2.88 6.99
N THR A 355 -13.92 1.77 7.46
CA THR A 355 -14.41 0.42 7.14
C THR A 355 -15.87 0.23 7.58
N ASP A 356 -16.24 0.71 8.78
CA ASP A 356 -17.63 0.62 9.27
C ASP A 356 -18.65 1.33 8.37
N PHE A 357 -18.33 2.54 7.89
CA PHE A 357 -19.16 3.27 6.95
C PHE A 357 -19.35 2.48 5.65
N GLN A 358 -18.24 1.98 5.09
CA GLN A 358 -18.25 1.20 3.86
C GLN A 358 -19.03 -0.12 4.03
N MET A 359 -18.83 -0.84 5.14
CA MET A 359 -19.58 -2.06 5.45
C MET A 359 -21.09 -1.79 5.51
N ARG A 360 -21.50 -0.72 6.20
CA ARG A 360 -22.91 -0.33 6.27
C ARG A 360 -23.46 0.14 4.93
N LEU A 361 -22.68 0.87 4.12
CA LEU A 361 -23.09 1.32 2.79
C LEU A 361 -23.34 0.13 1.84
N LEU A 362 -22.42 -0.84 1.84
CA LEU A 362 -22.49 -2.02 0.99
C LEU A 362 -23.59 -3.00 1.43
N TRP A 363 -23.59 -3.41 2.70
CA TRP A 363 -24.45 -4.51 3.19
C TRP A 363 -25.63 -4.07 4.08
N GLY A 364 -25.79 -2.77 4.34
CA GLY A 364 -26.87 -2.23 5.17
C GLY A 364 -26.71 -2.51 6.67
N SER A 365 -27.54 -1.86 7.49
CA SER A 365 -27.47 -1.96 8.96
C SER A 365 -27.60 -3.38 9.52
N ARG A 366 -28.32 -4.27 8.82
CA ARG A 366 -28.51 -5.67 9.21
C ARG A 366 -27.51 -6.62 8.55
N GLY A 367 -27.16 -6.39 7.28
CA GLY A 367 -26.30 -7.31 6.53
C GLY A 367 -24.80 -7.12 6.81
N ALA A 368 -24.38 -6.00 7.40
CA ALA A 368 -22.97 -5.74 7.69
C ALA A 368 -22.37 -6.64 8.79
N GLU A 369 -23.19 -7.18 9.70
CA GLU A 369 -22.76 -8.13 10.75
C GLU A 369 -22.82 -9.60 10.30
N GLU A 370 -23.24 -9.87 9.06
CA GLU A 370 -23.27 -11.23 8.50
C GLU A 370 -21.86 -11.77 8.24
N ASN A 371 -21.75 -13.11 8.17
CA ASN A 371 -20.50 -13.81 7.89
C ASN A 371 -19.80 -13.25 6.63
N GLN A 372 -18.48 -13.00 6.75
CA GLN A 372 -17.66 -12.38 5.73
C GLN A 372 -17.78 -13.05 4.35
N ALA A 373 -17.65 -14.38 4.28
CA ALA A 373 -17.74 -15.12 3.02
C ALA A 373 -19.13 -15.00 2.38
N LEU A 374 -20.20 -15.05 3.19
CA LEU A 374 -21.57 -14.84 2.71
C LEU A 374 -21.82 -13.40 2.24
N ARG A 375 -21.21 -12.40 2.90
CA ARG A 375 -21.26 -11.00 2.47
C ARG A 375 -20.62 -10.83 1.09
N TYR A 376 -19.37 -11.27 0.89
CA TYR A 376 -18.68 -11.11 -0.38
C TYR A 376 -19.29 -11.96 -1.51
N ALA A 377 -19.61 -13.24 -1.28
CA ALA A 377 -20.17 -14.11 -2.32
C ALA A 377 -21.55 -13.64 -2.84
N LYS A 378 -22.38 -13.05 -1.97
CA LYS A 378 -23.63 -12.39 -2.41
C LYS A 378 -23.34 -11.10 -3.17
N PHE A 379 -22.35 -10.33 -2.73
CA PHE A 379 -22.03 -9.04 -3.32
C PHE A 379 -21.39 -9.15 -4.71
N GLU A 380 -20.58 -10.17 -4.94
CA GLU A 380 -20.02 -10.50 -6.26
C GLU A 380 -21.13 -10.63 -7.33
N GLN A 381 -22.24 -11.27 -6.98
CA GLN A 381 -23.41 -11.40 -7.86
C GLN A 381 -24.05 -10.02 -8.13
N VAL A 382 -24.10 -9.13 -7.14
CA VAL A 382 -24.59 -7.75 -7.29
C VAL A 382 -23.68 -6.94 -8.21
N LEU A 383 -22.36 -6.96 -7.99
CA LEU A 383 -21.38 -6.29 -8.86
C LEU A 383 -21.49 -6.79 -10.30
N THR A 384 -21.67 -8.11 -10.47
CA THR A 384 -21.78 -8.75 -11.79
C THR A 384 -23.07 -8.35 -12.49
N ALA A 385 -24.19 -8.23 -11.77
CA ALA A 385 -25.45 -7.72 -12.30
C ALA A 385 -25.36 -6.23 -12.69
N LEU A 386 -24.69 -5.40 -11.88
CA LEU A 386 -24.45 -3.98 -12.19
C LEU A 386 -23.57 -3.81 -13.44
N SER A 387 -22.47 -4.56 -13.53
CA SER A 387 -21.56 -4.55 -14.68
C SER A 387 -22.27 -4.96 -15.98
N ASN A 388 -23.00 -6.08 -15.96
CA ASN A 388 -23.80 -6.52 -17.12
C ASN A 388 -24.94 -5.55 -17.49
N LYS A 389 -25.44 -4.75 -16.54
CA LYS A 389 -26.45 -3.71 -16.80
C LYS A 389 -25.85 -2.48 -17.46
N LEU A 390 -24.63 -2.10 -17.10
CA LEU A 390 -23.90 -0.97 -17.72
C LEU A 390 -23.41 -1.33 -19.12
N GLU A 391 -22.76 -2.49 -19.27
CA GLU A 391 -22.20 -2.96 -20.53
C GLU A 391 -22.56 -4.45 -20.74
N PRO A 392 -23.71 -4.73 -21.38
CA PRO A 392 -24.16 -6.08 -21.66
C PRO A 392 -23.11 -6.90 -22.42
N PRO A 393 -22.94 -8.20 -22.10
CA PRO A 393 -22.04 -9.05 -22.86
C PRO A 393 -22.51 -9.15 -24.32
N VAL A 394 -21.54 -9.19 -25.24
CA VAL A 394 -21.81 -9.44 -26.66
C VAL A 394 -22.47 -10.82 -26.78
N ARG A 395 -23.59 -10.90 -27.51
CA ARG A 395 -24.36 -12.12 -27.73
C ARG A 395 -23.77 -13.00 -28.83
#